data_AF-A0A083ZVA3-F1
#
_entry.id   AF-A0A083ZVA3-F1
#
_cell.length_a   1.000
_cell.length_b   1.000
_cell.length_c   1.000
_cell.angle_alpha   90.00
_cell.angle_beta   90.00
_cell.angle_gamma   90.00
#
_symmetry.space_group_name_H-M   'P 1'
#
loop_
_entity.id
_entity.type
_entity.pdbx_description
1 polymer ?
#
loop_
_entity_poly.entity_id
_entity_poly.type
_entity_poly.pdbx_seq_one_letter_code
_entity_poly.pdbx_strand_id
1 'polypeptide(L)'
;MDNQNVFQLMEQERNNLFSALDKIAYDPAGGDAYIHAIRSSMITHLPLRISAALSQQKTSIKPRPYLILKNAPVDKEVFFSPCPNQYTPSAKSGNISENFLVGLSSLIGEPYSMYRVN
;
A
#
# COMPACT_ATOMS: atom_id res chain seq x y z
N MET A 1 -17.93 -5.73 -17.35
CA MET A 1 -16.76 -5.01 -16.80
C MET A 1 -15.53 -5.60 -17.44
N ASP A 2 -14.64 -4.77 -17.98
CA ASP A 2 -13.38 -5.23 -18.55
C ASP A 2 -12.42 -5.59 -17.41
N ASN A 3 -12.13 -6.88 -17.23
CA ASN A 3 -11.37 -7.39 -16.08
C ASN A 3 -9.86 -7.10 -16.17
N GLN A 4 -9.41 -6.41 -17.22
CA GLN A 4 -7.99 -6.14 -17.47
C GLN A 4 -7.33 -5.29 -16.38
N ASN A 5 -8.09 -4.51 -15.61
CA ASN A 5 -7.57 -3.65 -14.54
C ASN A 5 -7.69 -4.28 -13.14
N VAL A 6 -8.22 -5.51 -13.04
CA VAL A 6 -8.47 -6.17 -11.77
C VAL A 6 -7.39 -7.21 -11.51
N PHE A 7 -6.66 -7.05 -10.41
CA PHE A 7 -5.62 -7.97 -9.97
C PHE A 7 -6.03 -8.57 -8.62
N GLN A 8 -6.36 -9.86 -8.64
CA GLN A 8 -6.64 -10.62 -7.43
C GLN A 8 -5.33 -11.12 -6.82
N LEU A 9 -5.03 -10.75 -5.57
CA LEU A 9 -3.97 -11.42 -4.81
C LEU A 9 -4.46 -12.79 -4.32
N MET A 10 -3.64 -13.81 -4.54
CA MET A 10 -3.82 -15.12 -3.91
C MET A 10 -3.54 -15.02 -2.41
N GLU A 11 -4.11 -15.94 -1.63
CA GLU A 11 -3.92 -15.94 -0.17
C GLU A 11 -2.45 -15.99 0.22
N GLN A 12 -1.65 -16.82 -0.46
CA GLN A 12 -0.21 -16.91 -0.20
C GLN A 12 0.50 -15.57 -0.47
N GLU A 13 0.15 -14.88 -1.56
CA GLU A 13 0.76 -13.59 -1.91
C GLU A 13 0.38 -12.51 -0.91
N ARG A 14 -0.90 -12.46 -0.51
CA ARG A 14 -1.39 -11.57 0.55
C ARG A 14 -0.65 -11.83 1.86
N ASN A 15 -0.53 -13.10 2.27
CA ASN A 15 0.11 -13.47 3.54
C ASN A 15 1.62 -13.19 3.54
N ASN A 16 2.30 -13.37 2.39
CA ASN A 16 3.70 -13.02 2.22
C ASN A 16 3.90 -11.50 2.33
N LEU A 17 3.07 -10.70 1.64
CA LEU A 17 3.10 -9.24 1.74
C LEU A 17 2.80 -8.77 3.16
N PHE A 18 1.77 -9.33 3.81
CA PHE A 18 1.46 -9.05 5.20
C PHE A 18 2.70 -9.27 6.08
N SER A 19 3.30 -10.45 6.02
CA SER A 19 4.43 -10.84 6.86
C SER A 19 5.68 -9.99 6.61
N ALA A 20 5.85 -9.48 5.39
CA ALA A 20 6.96 -8.61 5.02
C ALA A 20 6.73 -7.15 5.49
N LEU A 21 5.49 -6.65 5.41
CA LEU A 21 5.13 -5.28 5.79
C LEU A 21 4.94 -5.12 7.31
N ASP A 22 4.52 -6.18 8.01
CA ASP A 22 4.33 -6.18 9.48
C ASP A 22 5.65 -5.97 10.25
N LYS A 23 6.77 -6.30 9.60
CA LYS A 23 8.12 -6.10 10.18
C LYS A 23 8.60 -4.66 10.13
N ILE A 24 7.89 -3.78 9.42
CA ILE A 24 8.29 -2.39 9.20
C ILE A 24 7.44 -1.50 10.09
N ALA A 25 8.08 -0.82 11.05
CA ALA A 25 7.40 0.18 11.86
C ALA A 25 6.91 1.32 10.97
N TYR A 26 5.63 1.66 11.08
CA TYR A 26 5.04 2.77 10.34
C TYR A 26 5.61 4.10 10.82
N ASP A 27 6.13 4.91 9.90
CA ASP A 27 6.58 6.26 10.16
C ASP A 27 5.65 7.27 9.46
N PRO A 28 4.79 7.99 10.22
CA PRO A 28 3.88 8.99 9.66
C PRO A 28 4.61 10.23 9.11
N ALA A 29 5.87 10.47 9.51
CA ALA A 29 6.69 11.54 8.95
C ALA A 29 7.30 11.17 7.59
N GLY A 30 7.26 9.88 7.22
CA GLY A 30 7.77 9.41 5.93
C GLY A 30 9.29 9.48 5.79
N GLY A 31 10.05 9.20 6.86
CA GLY A 31 11.50 9.26 6.83
C GLY A 31 12.14 8.33 5.79
N ASP A 32 13.31 8.72 5.27
CA ASP A 32 13.99 8.04 4.17
C ASP A 32 14.24 6.54 4.44
N ALA A 33 14.64 6.19 5.66
CA ALA A 33 14.89 4.81 6.06
C ALA A 33 13.62 3.95 5.99
N TYR A 34 12.47 4.52 6.39
CA TYR A 34 11.17 3.87 6.32
C TYR A 34 10.72 3.70 4.86
N ILE A 35 10.81 4.76 4.05
CA ILE A 35 10.45 4.70 2.62
C ILE A 35 11.32 3.68 1.88
N HIS A 36 12.63 3.67 2.13
CA HIS A 36 13.54 2.70 1.56
C HIS A 36 13.16 1.26 1.96
N ALA A 37 12.96 1.00 3.26
CA ALA A 37 12.60 -0.33 3.75
C ALA A 37 11.29 -0.84 3.13
N ILE A 38 10.26 0.02 3.06
CA ILE A 38 8.99 -0.31 2.41
C ILE A 38 9.18 -0.60 0.94
N ARG A 39 9.85 0.28 0.19
CA ARG A 39 10.04 0.13 -1.25
C ARG A 39 10.78 -1.17 -1.57
N SER A 40 11.86 -1.47 -0.84
CA SER A 40 12.58 -2.73 -0.97
C SER A 40 11.67 -3.94 -0.69
N SER A 41 10.91 -3.91 0.40
CA SER A 41 9.99 -4.99 0.76
C SER A 41 8.93 -5.23 -0.33
N MET A 42 8.37 -4.15 -0.88
CA MET A 42 7.37 -4.22 -1.95
C MET A 42 7.96 -4.77 -3.26
N ILE A 43 9.16 -4.34 -3.66
CA ILE A 43 9.83 -4.87 -4.86
C ILE A 43 10.04 -6.39 -4.74
N THR A 44 10.41 -6.87 -3.55
CA THR A 44 10.68 -8.29 -3.31
C THR A 44 9.43 -9.14 -3.26
N HIS A 45 8.34 -8.66 -2.66
CA HIS A 45 7.18 -9.51 -2.31
C HIS A 45 5.94 -9.26 -3.16
N LEU A 46 5.86 -8.15 -3.89
CA LEU A 46 4.70 -7.86 -4.73
C LEU A 46 4.69 -8.80 -5.95
N PRO A 47 3.55 -9.45 -6.27
CA PRO A 47 3.49 -10.34 -7.41
C PRO A 47 3.85 -9.67 -8.73
N LEU A 48 4.61 -10.38 -9.58
CA LEU A 48 5.15 -9.86 -10.83
C LEU A 48 4.08 -9.21 -11.73
N ARG A 49 2.88 -9.80 -11.80
CA ARG A 49 1.78 -9.25 -12.61
C ARG A 49 1.33 -7.87 -12.14
N ILE A 50 1.38 -7.61 -10.83
CA ILE A 50 0.99 -6.34 -10.24
C ILE A 50 2.13 -5.35 -10.39
N SER A 51 3.37 -5.75 -10.08
CA SER A 51 4.54 -4.87 -10.24
C SER A 51 4.71 -4.43 -11.69
N ALA A 52 4.56 -5.34 -12.66
CA ALA A 52 4.58 -5.02 -14.09
C ALA A 52 3.47 -4.03 -14.47
N ALA A 53 2.25 -4.19 -13.94
CA ALA A 53 1.16 -3.25 -14.19
C ALA A 53 1.48 -1.86 -13.62
N LEU A 54 2.05 -1.77 -12.41
CA LEU A 54 2.49 -0.50 -11.81
C LEU A 54 3.62 0.14 -12.61
N SER A 55 4.59 -0.64 -13.08
CA SER A 55 5.67 -0.14 -13.94
C SER A 55 5.13 0.40 -15.27
N GLN A 56 4.14 -0.28 -15.87
CA GLN A 56 3.46 0.22 -17.08
C GLN A 56 2.71 1.52 -16.82
N GLN A 57 2.11 1.71 -15.64
CA GLN A 57 1.48 2.98 -15.29
C GLN A 57 2.48 4.14 -15.27
N LYS A 58 3.69 3.89 -14.78
CA LYS A 58 4.74 4.92 -14.68
C LYS A 58 5.30 5.33 -16.05
N THR A 59 5.37 4.40 -17.01
CA THR A 59 6.08 4.62 -18.29
C THR A 59 5.16 4.81 -19.49
N SER A 60 3.87 4.50 -19.36
CA SER A 60 2.93 4.58 -20.49
C SER A 60 2.57 6.01 -20.86
N ILE A 61 2.51 6.29 -22.17
CA ILE A 61 1.94 7.52 -22.74
C ILE A 61 0.41 7.58 -22.50
N LYS A 62 -0.22 6.42 -22.38
CA LYS A 62 -1.66 6.25 -22.09
C LYS A 62 -1.81 5.33 -20.87
N PRO A 63 -1.55 5.81 -19.65
CA PRO A 63 -1.72 4.99 -18.46
C PRO A 63 -3.18 4.59 -18.32
N ARG A 64 -3.41 3.42 -17.71
CA ARG A 64 -4.76 2.97 -17.35
C ARG A 64 -5.34 3.98 -16.35
N PRO A 65 -6.61 4.35 -16.46
CA PRO A 65 -7.22 5.32 -15.55
C PRO A 65 -7.31 4.82 -14.11
N TYR A 66 -7.29 3.49 -13.89
CA TYR A 66 -7.34 2.87 -12.57
C TYR A 66 -6.77 1.45 -12.59
N LEU A 67 -6.42 0.96 -11.40
CA LEU A 67 -6.16 -0.46 -11.11
C LEU A 67 -6.95 -0.85 -9.85
N ILE A 68 -7.46 -2.08 -9.80
CA ILE A 68 -8.19 -2.63 -8.65
C ILE A 68 -7.39 -3.82 -8.12
N LEU A 69 -6.87 -3.70 -6.90
CA LEU A 69 -6.24 -4.81 -6.19
C LEU A 69 -7.26 -5.46 -5.25
N LYS A 70 -7.59 -6.72 -5.48
CA LYS A 70 -8.49 -7.50 -4.62
C LYS A 70 -7.69 -8.36 -3.66
N ASN A 71 -8.24 -8.55 -2.45
CA ASN A 71 -7.60 -9.33 -1.38
C ASN A 71 -6.23 -8.78 -0.97
N ALA A 72 -6.12 -7.45 -0.89
CA ALA A 72 -4.95 -6.76 -0.38
C ALA A 72 -4.70 -7.10 1.10
N PRO A 73 -3.44 -7.04 1.57
CA PRO A 73 -3.15 -7.18 2.99
C PRO A 73 -3.74 -5.99 3.76
N VAL A 74 -4.41 -6.30 4.87
CA VAL A 74 -4.97 -5.34 5.82
C VAL A 74 -4.58 -5.74 7.24
N ASP A 75 -4.83 -4.86 8.19
CA ASP A 75 -4.62 -5.13 9.61
C ASP A 75 -5.46 -6.34 10.08
N LYS A 76 -4.92 -7.12 11.03
CA LYS A 76 -5.56 -8.36 11.51
C LYS A 76 -6.94 -8.09 12.09
N GLU A 77 -7.07 -7.00 12.83
CA GLU A 77 -8.32 -6.59 13.47
C GLU A 77 -8.59 -5.10 13.21
N VAL A 78 -9.84 -4.81 12.86
CA VAL A 78 -10.39 -3.46 12.79
C VAL A 78 -11.49 -3.38 13.85
N PHE A 79 -11.29 -2.53 14.85
CA PHE A 79 -12.16 -2.47 16.03
C PHE A 79 -13.37 -1.57 15.80
N PHE A 80 -13.17 -0.43 15.13
CA PHE A 80 -14.22 0.53 14.84
C PHE A 80 -13.80 1.48 13.71
N SER A 81 -14.77 2.17 13.10
CA SER A 81 -14.48 3.28 12.19
C SER A 81 -14.29 4.57 13.00
N PRO A 82 -13.20 5.33 12.77
CA PRO A 82 -12.94 6.56 13.51
C PRO A 82 -13.98 7.64 13.21
N CYS A 83 -14.29 8.46 14.21
CA CYS A 83 -15.05 9.69 14.00
C CYS A 83 -14.22 10.68 13.17
N PRO A 84 -14.84 11.41 12.21
CA PRO A 84 -14.14 12.46 11.49
C PRO A 84 -13.49 13.46 12.44
N ASN A 85 -12.27 13.90 12.12
CA ASN A 85 -11.46 14.86 12.88
C ASN A 85 -10.96 14.38 14.26
N GLN A 86 -11.09 13.09 14.59
CA GLN A 86 -10.50 12.53 15.80
C GLN A 86 -9.35 11.59 15.45
N TYR A 87 -8.17 11.85 16.02
CA TYR A 87 -7.04 10.93 15.90
C TYR A 87 -7.25 9.73 16.83
N THR A 88 -7.53 8.56 16.25
CA THR A 88 -7.76 7.31 16.99
C THR A 88 -6.86 6.19 16.46
N PRO A 89 -5.58 6.15 16.87
CA PRO A 89 -4.66 5.10 16.44
C PRO A 89 -5.08 3.70 16.91
N SER A 90 -5.98 3.62 17.90
CA SER A 90 -6.57 2.39 18.43
C SER A 90 -7.73 1.84 17.61
N ALA A 91 -8.06 2.41 16.45
CA ALA A 91 -9.15 1.92 15.60
C ALA A 91 -8.87 0.54 14.98
N LYS A 92 -7.60 0.12 14.95
CA LYS A 92 -7.14 -1.12 14.33
C LYS A 92 -5.86 -1.64 14.99
N SER A 93 -5.51 -2.89 14.72
CA SER A 93 -4.44 -3.62 15.41
C SER A 93 -3.00 -3.28 14.96
N GLY A 94 -2.82 -2.49 13.90
CA GLY A 94 -1.51 -2.25 13.30
C GLY A 94 -1.54 -1.19 12.20
N ASN A 95 -0.51 -1.20 11.35
CA ASN A 95 -0.35 -0.23 10.26
C ASN A 95 -0.09 -0.89 8.89
N ILE A 96 -0.61 -2.10 8.68
CA ILE A 96 -0.39 -2.85 7.44
C ILE A 96 -0.96 -2.11 6.24
N SER A 97 -2.16 -1.54 6.42
CA SER A 97 -2.85 -0.81 5.37
C SER A 97 -2.06 0.44 4.93
N GLU A 98 -1.49 1.19 5.87
CA GLU A 98 -0.65 2.36 5.59
C GLU A 98 0.64 1.95 4.92
N ASN A 99 1.35 0.95 5.47
CA ASN A 99 2.58 0.45 4.89
C ASN A 99 2.36 -0.04 3.45
N PHE A 100 1.23 -0.72 3.19
CA PHE A 100 0.88 -1.18 1.85
C PHE A 100 0.60 -0.02 0.89
N LEU A 101 -0.16 1.00 1.31
CA LEU A 101 -0.45 2.18 0.49
C LEU A 101 0.81 3.00 0.20
N VAL A 102 1.64 3.25 1.21
CA VAL A 102 2.96 3.90 1.04
C VAL A 102 3.81 3.08 0.08
N GLY A 103 3.82 1.75 0.25
CA GLY A 103 4.48 0.82 -0.64
C GLY A 103 4.09 0.97 -2.10
N LEU A 104 2.79 0.91 -2.41
CA LEU A 104 2.29 1.08 -3.77
C LEU A 104 2.67 2.45 -4.35
N SER A 105 2.49 3.52 -3.57
CA SER A 105 2.84 4.87 -4.01
C SER A 105 4.34 5.02 -4.30
N SER A 106 5.20 4.39 -3.50
CA SER A 106 6.67 4.41 -3.66
C SER A 106 7.17 3.68 -4.92
N LEU A 107 6.35 2.81 -5.51
CA LEU A 107 6.66 2.11 -6.77
C LEU A 107 6.23 2.92 -8.00
N ILE A 108 5.19 3.76 -7.87
CA ILE A 108 4.67 4.59 -8.97
C ILE A 108 5.40 5.94 -9.00
N GLY A 109 5.68 6.52 -7.83
CA GLY A 109 6.34 7.82 -7.66
C GLY A 109 6.85 7.98 -6.23
N GLU A 110 6.65 9.16 -5.65
CA GLU A 110 7.00 9.45 -4.26
C GLU A 110 5.73 9.67 -3.42
N PRO A 111 5.55 8.95 -2.29
CA PRO A 111 4.49 9.26 -1.34
C PRO A 111 4.63 10.67 -0.81
N TYR A 112 3.54 11.43 -0.80
CA TYR A 112 3.49 12.71 -0.13
C TYR A 112 2.13 12.87 0.56
N SER A 113 2.13 13.67 1.62
CA SER A 113 0.91 14.13 2.28
C SER A 113 0.92 15.65 2.29
N MET A 114 -0.24 16.26 2.02
CA MET A 114 -0.41 17.70 2.18
C MET A 114 -0.87 17.96 3.61
N TYR A 115 0.05 18.44 4.45
CA TYR A 115 -0.33 19.01 5.73
C TYR A 115 -1.09 20.33 5.47
N ARG A 116 -2.35 20.39 5.88
CA ARG A 116 -3.03 21.69 6.06
C ARG A 116 -2.50 22.30 7.34
N VAL A 117 -1.74 23.37 7.21
CA VAL A 117 -1.46 24.29 8.33
C VAL A 117 -2.81 24.93 8.68
N ASN A 118 -3.29 24.67 9.89
CA ASN A 118 -4.41 25.42 10.48
C ASN A 118 -3.90 26.77 11.00
#